data_AF-A0A850QCZ5-F1
#
_entry.id   AF-A0A850QCZ5-F1
#
_cell.length_a   1.000
_cell.length_b   1.000
_cell.length_c   1.000
_cell.angle_alpha   90.00
_cell.angle_beta   90.00
_cell.angle_gamma   90.00
#
_symmetry.space_group_name_H-M   'P 1'
#
loop_
_entity.id
_entity.type
_entity.pdbx_description
1 polymer ?
#
loop_
_entity_poly.entity_id
_entity_poly.type
_entity_poly.pdbx_seq_one_letter_code
_entity_poly.pdbx_strand_id
1 'polypeptide(L)'
;MTYSVKEIFYTLQGEGNHAGRPAVFCRFSGCNLWTGREEDRTSAICQFCDTDFVGTDGVSGGKFKAAQDLAATINALWPASYTASKYVVFTGGEPLLQLDTALIDAVHAVGFEIAIETNGTLPVPDGVDWICVSPKMGAELVVRNGNEIKVVIPQIGQDMATYTNLDFEHYFVQAMDGPFRDDNLRRAIEFCKQHPQWKLSLQTHKLLQIP
;
A
#
# COMPACT_ATOMS: atom_id res chain seq x y z
N MET A 1 9.86 -19.71 2.63
CA MET A 1 8.44 -19.53 2.26
C MET A 1 8.36 -19.37 0.75
N THR A 2 7.22 -19.66 0.10
CA THR A 2 7.02 -19.31 -1.32
C THR A 2 6.18 -18.03 -1.37
N TYR A 3 6.63 -17.03 -2.10
CA TYR A 3 5.92 -15.76 -2.29
C TYR A 3 5.10 -15.81 -3.60
N SER A 4 3.81 -15.51 -3.52
CA SER A 4 2.91 -15.37 -4.66
C SER A 4 2.72 -13.89 -4.95
N VAL A 5 3.23 -13.45 -6.10
CA VAL A 5 3.30 -12.04 -6.49
C VAL A 5 2.45 -11.86 -7.74
N LYS A 6 1.50 -10.91 -7.69
CA LYS A 6 0.66 -10.53 -8.83
C LYS A 6 1.49 -9.86 -9.90
N GLU A 7 2.28 -8.86 -9.51
CA GLU A 7 3.09 -8.06 -10.43
C GLU A 7 4.23 -7.32 -9.72
N ILE A 8 5.28 -6.99 -10.47
CA ILE A 8 6.41 -6.17 -10.05
C ILE A 8 6.76 -5.20 -11.18
N PHE A 9 6.76 -3.90 -10.88
CA PHE A 9 7.00 -2.85 -11.87
C PHE A 9 7.69 -1.63 -11.25
N TYR A 10 8.42 -0.87 -12.07
CA TYR A 10 9.09 0.37 -11.67
C TYR A 10 8.28 1.58 -12.13
N THR A 11 7.96 2.48 -11.21
CA THR A 11 7.13 3.68 -11.45
C THR A 11 7.48 4.77 -10.41
N LEU A 12 6.62 5.78 -10.27
CA LEU A 12 6.63 6.72 -9.15
C LEU A 12 5.54 6.32 -8.14
N GLN A 13 5.87 6.34 -6.84
CA GLN A 13 4.84 6.25 -5.79
C GLN A 13 3.80 7.35 -6.04
N GLY A 14 2.54 6.97 -6.16
CA GLY A 14 1.46 7.87 -6.54
C GLY A 14 0.77 8.52 -5.35
N GLU A 15 1.01 8.05 -4.13
CA GLU A 15 0.20 8.37 -2.93
C GLU A 15 1.07 8.73 -1.71
N GLY A 16 0.44 9.30 -0.68
CA GLY A 16 1.04 9.53 0.63
C GLY A 16 2.19 10.54 0.63
N ASN A 17 3.01 10.48 1.67
CA ASN A 17 4.14 11.39 1.87
C ASN A 17 5.22 11.27 0.78
N HIS A 18 5.32 10.09 0.16
CA HIS A 18 6.31 9.79 -0.87
C HIS A 18 5.78 9.91 -2.30
N ALA A 19 4.63 10.55 -2.52
CA ALA A 19 4.12 10.83 -3.85
C ALA A 19 5.19 11.51 -4.74
N GLY A 20 5.46 10.93 -5.92
CA GLY A 20 6.48 11.35 -6.88
C GLY A 20 7.86 10.69 -6.71
N ARG A 21 8.09 9.91 -5.64
CA ARG A 21 9.36 9.18 -5.43
C ARG A 21 9.46 7.97 -6.36
N PRO A 22 10.57 7.75 -7.09
CA PRO A 22 10.79 6.52 -7.84
C PRO A 22 10.79 5.29 -6.94
N ALA A 23 10.06 4.25 -7.35
CA ALA A 23 9.88 3.04 -6.57
C ALA A 23 9.70 1.82 -7.47
N VAL A 24 10.21 0.66 -7.03
CA VAL A 24 9.72 -0.62 -7.52
C VAL A 24 8.52 -1.00 -6.68
N PHE A 25 7.37 -1.25 -7.29
CA PHE A 25 6.22 -1.83 -6.63
C PHE A 25 6.29 -3.35 -6.72
N CYS A 26 6.15 -4.02 -5.58
CA CYS A 26 5.96 -5.47 -5.52
C CYS A 26 4.57 -5.75 -4.94
N ARG A 27 3.63 -6.11 -5.82
CA ARG A 27 2.24 -6.38 -5.47
C ARG A 27 2.07 -7.88 -5.20
N PHE A 28 1.93 -8.27 -3.93
CA PHE A 28 1.61 -9.63 -3.55
C PHE A 28 0.19 -10.02 -4.00
N SER A 29 -0.05 -11.32 -4.11
CA SER A 29 -1.37 -11.89 -4.40
C SER A 29 -2.17 -12.12 -3.12
N GLY A 30 -3.47 -11.82 -3.16
CA GLY A 30 -4.41 -12.12 -2.07
C GLY A 30 -4.52 -11.06 -0.99
N CYS A 31 -5.67 -11.04 -0.30
CA CYS A 31 -6.00 -10.12 0.80
C CYS A 31 -6.85 -10.85 1.84
N ASN A 32 -6.76 -10.46 3.11
CA ASN A 32 -7.59 -11.00 4.18
C ASN A 32 -8.94 -10.30 4.35
N LEU A 33 -9.18 -9.19 3.66
CA LEU A 33 -10.42 -8.40 3.76
C LEU A 33 -11.37 -8.52 2.55
N TRP A 34 -10.88 -9.09 1.45
CA TRP A 34 -11.65 -9.41 0.25
C TRP A 34 -10.93 -10.49 -0.56
N THR A 35 -11.68 -11.41 -1.16
CA THR A 35 -11.12 -12.51 -1.97
C THR A 35 -10.51 -12.03 -3.30
N GLY A 36 -10.85 -10.82 -3.73
CA GLY A 36 -10.50 -10.28 -5.06
C GLY A 36 -11.48 -10.71 -6.15
N ARG A 37 -12.50 -11.52 -5.82
CA ARG A 37 -13.55 -11.93 -6.76
C ARG A 37 -14.73 -10.98 -6.64
N GLU A 38 -15.22 -10.50 -7.78
CA GLU A 38 -16.37 -9.57 -7.83
C GLU A 38 -17.64 -10.16 -7.22
N GLU A 39 -17.84 -11.48 -7.34
CA GLU A 39 -18.96 -12.22 -6.73
C GLU A 39 -19.01 -12.11 -5.20
N ASP A 40 -17.87 -11.88 -4.56
CA ASP A 40 -17.74 -11.75 -3.10
C ASP A 40 -17.70 -10.28 -2.63
N ARG A 41 -17.67 -9.29 -3.54
CA ARG A 41 -17.41 -7.89 -3.18
C ARG A 41 -18.44 -7.32 -2.21
N THR A 42 -19.72 -7.69 -2.36
CA THR A 42 -20.83 -7.16 -1.54
C THR A 42 -20.87 -7.71 -0.12
N SER A 43 -20.28 -8.89 0.11
CA SER A 43 -20.14 -9.52 1.43
C SER A 43 -18.76 -9.35 2.05
N ALA A 44 -17.79 -8.80 1.30
CA ALA A 44 -16.45 -8.51 1.77
C ALA A 44 -16.43 -7.41 2.85
N ILE A 45 -15.38 -7.42 3.66
CA ILE A 45 -15.10 -6.34 4.63
C ILE A 45 -14.66 -5.08 3.87
N CYS A 46 -13.73 -5.23 2.91
CA CYS A 46 -13.29 -4.15 2.04
C CYS A 46 -14.00 -4.22 0.68
N GLN A 47 -14.96 -3.32 0.44
CA GLN A 47 -15.82 -3.36 -0.76
C GLN A 47 -15.40 -2.40 -1.88
N PHE A 48 -14.45 -1.49 -1.59
CA PHE A 48 -14.08 -0.38 -2.49
C PHE A 48 -12.69 -0.54 -3.12
N CYS A 49 -12.08 -1.73 -3.02
CA CYS A 49 -10.76 -1.97 -3.60
C CYS A 49 -10.78 -1.75 -5.13
N ASP A 50 -9.78 -1.02 -5.61
CA ASP A 50 -9.57 -0.62 -7.01
C ASP A 50 -8.44 -1.41 -7.69
N THR A 51 -7.95 -2.46 -7.04
CA THR A 51 -6.74 -3.18 -7.42
C THR A 51 -7.06 -4.63 -7.76
N ASP A 52 -6.53 -5.14 -8.88
CA ASP A 52 -6.46 -6.58 -9.14
C ASP A 52 -5.25 -7.19 -8.42
N PHE A 53 -5.51 -8.10 -7.49
CA PHE A 53 -4.49 -8.85 -6.74
C PHE A 53 -4.69 -10.36 -6.82
N VAL A 54 -5.54 -10.84 -7.73
CA VAL A 54 -5.82 -12.28 -7.88
C VAL A 54 -4.85 -12.90 -8.88
N GLY A 55 -4.27 -14.05 -8.50
CA GLY A 55 -3.33 -14.76 -9.36
C GLY A 55 -1.91 -14.18 -9.33
N THR A 56 -1.06 -14.69 -10.21
CA THR A 56 0.38 -14.37 -10.30
C THR A 56 0.79 -14.15 -11.75
N ASP A 57 -0.06 -13.49 -12.52
CA ASP A 57 -0.05 -13.43 -13.98
C ASP A 57 0.20 -12.02 -14.54
N GLY A 58 0.44 -11.03 -13.67
CA GLY A 58 0.81 -9.68 -14.06
C GLY A 58 2.27 -9.56 -14.48
N VAL A 59 2.70 -8.33 -14.78
CA VAL A 59 4.07 -8.05 -15.22
C VAL A 59 5.09 -8.48 -14.17
N SER A 60 6.07 -9.30 -14.54
CA SER A 60 7.04 -9.90 -13.60
C SER A 60 6.39 -10.68 -12.43
N GLY A 61 5.10 -11.03 -12.55
CA GLY A 61 4.37 -11.83 -11.58
C GLY A 61 4.81 -13.28 -11.59
N GLY A 62 4.57 -13.97 -10.48
CA GLY A 62 4.94 -15.38 -10.37
C GLY A 62 4.96 -15.90 -8.94
N LYS A 63 5.46 -17.12 -8.80
CA LYS A 63 5.73 -17.75 -7.51
C LYS A 63 7.23 -17.84 -7.30
N PHE A 64 7.72 -17.12 -6.30
CA PHE A 64 9.13 -17.06 -5.94
C PHE A 64 9.40 -18.01 -4.78
N LYS A 65 10.29 -18.99 -4.96
CA LYS A 65 10.54 -20.04 -3.96
C LYS A 65 11.52 -19.60 -2.86
N ALA A 66 12.29 -18.54 -3.11
CA ALA A 66 13.26 -17.98 -2.18
C ALA A 66 13.18 -16.45 -2.17
N ALA A 67 13.50 -15.86 -1.02
CA ALA A 67 13.54 -14.41 -0.82
C ALA A 67 14.54 -13.74 -1.77
N GLN A 68 15.68 -14.39 -1.99
CA GLN A 68 16.76 -13.92 -2.85
C GLN A 68 16.31 -13.83 -4.31
N ASP A 69 15.46 -14.74 -4.78
CA ASP A 69 14.93 -14.70 -6.15
C ASP A 69 14.05 -13.47 -6.34
N LEU A 70 13.15 -13.20 -5.38
CA LEU A 70 12.27 -12.03 -5.42
C LEU A 70 13.06 -10.72 -5.29
N ALA A 71 14.00 -10.65 -4.35
CA ALA A 71 14.89 -9.50 -4.19
C ALA A 71 15.72 -9.22 -5.46
N ALA A 72 16.20 -10.28 -6.14
CA ALA A 72 16.93 -10.14 -7.40
C ALA A 72 16.02 -9.59 -8.52
N THR A 73 14.78 -10.05 -8.63
CA THR A 73 13.80 -9.52 -9.59
C THR A 73 13.47 -8.06 -9.32
N ILE A 74 13.24 -7.68 -8.07
CA ILE A 74 13.02 -6.27 -7.65
C ILE A 74 14.24 -5.42 -8.05
N ASN A 75 15.45 -5.88 -7.71
CA ASN A 75 16.68 -5.16 -8.00
C ASN A 75 16.94 -4.99 -9.51
N ALA A 76 16.56 -5.97 -10.34
CA ALA A 76 16.74 -5.91 -11.79
C ALA A 76 15.92 -4.82 -12.46
N LEU A 77 14.83 -4.35 -11.84
CA LEU A 77 14.00 -3.26 -12.36
C LEU A 77 14.55 -1.87 -12.03
N TRP A 78 15.50 -1.77 -11.09
CA TRP A 78 16.08 -0.49 -10.70
C TRP A 78 17.12 -0.01 -11.73
N PRO A 79 17.17 1.28 -12.10
CA PRO A 79 18.15 1.80 -13.05
C PRO A 79 19.60 1.56 -12.60
N ALA A 80 20.35 0.76 -13.35
CA ALA A 80 21.76 0.46 -13.03
C ALA A 80 22.66 1.70 -13.02
N SER A 81 22.28 2.77 -13.71
CA SER A 81 22.98 4.07 -13.72
C SER A 81 22.81 4.87 -12.43
N TYR A 82 21.89 4.48 -11.54
CA TYR A 82 21.61 5.19 -10.30
C TYR A 82 21.42 4.19 -9.16
N THR A 83 22.49 3.85 -8.44
CA THR A 83 22.44 2.83 -7.38
C THR A 83 22.07 3.36 -6.00
N ALA A 84 22.00 4.68 -5.84
CA ALA A 84 21.59 5.32 -4.60
C ALA A 84 20.07 5.29 -4.41
N SER A 85 19.62 5.40 -3.15
CA SER A 85 18.21 5.64 -2.79
C SER A 85 17.22 4.64 -3.40
N LYS A 86 17.62 3.37 -3.56
CA LYS A 86 16.73 2.32 -4.03
C LYS A 86 15.55 2.18 -3.09
N TYR A 87 14.36 2.07 -3.64
CA TYR A 87 13.14 2.07 -2.86
C TYR A 87 12.13 1.08 -3.44
N VAL A 88 11.57 0.24 -2.57
CA VAL A 88 10.54 -0.73 -2.93
C VAL A 88 9.32 -0.53 -2.07
N VAL A 89 8.14 -0.58 -2.70
CA VAL A 89 6.85 -0.56 -2.02
C VAL A 89 6.25 -1.95 -2.12
N PHE A 90 6.19 -2.67 -1.00
CA PHE A 90 5.42 -3.91 -0.88
C PHE A 90 3.95 -3.57 -0.64
N THR A 91 3.09 -4.13 -1.48
CA THR A 91 1.64 -3.92 -1.46
C THR A 91 0.93 -5.20 -1.91
N GLY A 92 -0.37 -5.13 -2.19
CA GLY A 92 -1.12 -6.15 -2.95
C GLY A 92 -1.49 -7.41 -2.18
N GLY A 93 -2.69 -7.96 -2.35
CA GLY A 93 -3.76 -7.28 -1.65
C GLY A 93 -3.28 -6.86 -0.25
N GLU A 94 -3.10 -7.77 0.69
CA GLU A 94 -2.45 -7.47 1.98
C GLU A 94 -1.00 -8.00 2.03
N PRO A 95 0.03 -7.14 2.03
CA PRO A 95 1.44 -7.58 1.97
C PRO A 95 1.89 -8.36 3.21
N LEU A 96 1.33 -8.07 4.40
CA LEU A 96 1.71 -8.73 5.66
C LEU A 96 1.23 -10.19 5.74
N LEU A 97 0.50 -10.69 4.74
CA LEU A 97 0.24 -12.12 4.59
C LEU A 97 1.48 -12.91 4.13
N GLN A 98 2.46 -12.25 3.52
CA GLN A 98 3.59 -12.91 2.85
C GLN A 98 4.95 -12.28 3.16
N LEU A 99 5.02 -10.98 3.47
CA LEU A 99 6.26 -10.30 3.79
C LEU A 99 6.82 -10.83 5.13
N ASP A 100 8.02 -11.41 5.07
CA ASP A 100 8.71 -11.99 6.22
C ASP A 100 10.15 -11.44 6.37
N THR A 101 10.79 -11.71 7.50
CA THR A 101 12.15 -11.26 7.80
C THR A 101 13.16 -11.70 6.73
N ALA A 102 13.01 -12.90 6.17
CA ALA A 102 13.92 -13.39 5.14
C ALA A 102 13.87 -12.55 3.86
N LEU A 103 12.68 -12.09 3.46
CA LEU A 103 12.53 -11.19 2.32
C LEU A 103 13.03 -9.78 2.63
N ILE A 104 12.73 -9.25 3.82
CA ILE A 104 13.23 -7.95 4.28
C ILE A 104 14.76 -7.93 4.23
N ASP A 105 15.42 -8.91 4.85
CA ASP A 105 16.88 -9.03 4.87
C ASP A 105 17.46 -9.13 3.46
N ALA A 106 16.84 -9.93 2.58
CA ALA A 106 17.31 -10.11 1.20
C ALA A 106 17.22 -8.82 0.37
N VAL A 107 16.17 -8.02 0.59
CA VAL A 107 15.93 -6.76 -0.11
C VAL A 107 16.86 -5.65 0.41
N HIS A 108 17.04 -5.57 1.72
CA HIS A 108 18.05 -4.71 2.34
C HIS A 108 19.46 -5.05 1.87
N ALA A 109 19.79 -6.34 1.73
CA ALA A 109 21.10 -6.78 1.23
C ALA A 109 21.41 -6.32 -0.21
N VAL A 110 20.39 -6.04 -1.02
CA VAL A 110 20.54 -5.44 -2.37
C VAL A 110 20.39 -3.91 -2.37
N GLY A 111 20.32 -3.30 -1.19
CA GLY A 111 20.45 -1.87 -0.95
C GLY A 111 19.15 -1.07 -1.05
N PHE A 112 17.99 -1.71 -0.94
CA PHE A 112 16.69 -1.05 -0.96
C PHE A 112 16.27 -0.60 0.43
N GLU A 113 15.67 0.58 0.51
CA GLU A 113 14.74 0.97 1.57
C GLU A 113 13.36 0.36 1.28
N ILE A 114 12.69 -0.12 2.31
CA ILE A 114 11.46 -0.89 2.22
C ILE A 114 10.28 -0.10 2.79
N ALA A 115 9.25 0.06 1.96
CA ALA A 115 7.96 0.55 2.38
C ALA A 115 6.88 -0.52 2.27
N ILE A 116 5.84 -0.41 3.11
CA ILE A 116 4.62 -1.21 3.00
C ILE A 116 3.39 -0.33 2.88
N GLU A 117 2.41 -0.82 2.11
CA GLU A 117 1.04 -0.31 2.07
C GLU A 117 0.12 -1.40 2.63
N THR A 118 -0.21 -1.33 3.93
CA THR A 118 -0.99 -2.36 4.64
C THR A 118 -2.36 -1.85 5.07
N ASN A 119 -3.34 -2.75 5.17
CA ASN A 119 -4.63 -2.47 5.78
C ASN A 119 -4.57 -2.38 7.33
N GLY A 120 -3.44 -2.73 7.94
CA GLY A 120 -3.17 -2.58 9.37
C GLY A 120 -3.76 -3.67 10.28
N THR A 121 -4.30 -4.75 9.71
CA THR A 121 -4.96 -5.83 10.47
C THR A 121 -3.99 -6.92 10.93
N LEU A 122 -2.74 -6.87 10.50
CA LEU A 122 -1.68 -7.83 10.81
C LEU A 122 -0.45 -7.09 11.36
N PRO A 123 0.33 -7.70 12.26
CA PRO A 123 1.55 -7.09 12.80
C PRO A 123 2.60 -6.90 11.70
N VAL A 124 3.34 -5.79 11.78
CA VAL A 124 4.45 -5.50 10.87
C VAL A 124 5.73 -6.16 11.40
N PRO A 125 6.46 -6.95 10.59
CA PRO A 125 7.77 -7.47 10.97
C PRO A 125 8.80 -6.36 11.17
N ASP A 126 9.75 -6.58 12.07
CA ASP A 126 10.90 -5.67 12.23
C ASP A 126 11.69 -5.54 10.91
N GLY A 127 12.25 -4.35 10.67
CA GLY A 127 13.07 -4.05 9.49
C GLY A 127 12.32 -3.41 8.32
N VAL A 128 11.01 -3.16 8.43
CA VAL A 128 10.32 -2.27 7.48
C VAL A 128 10.68 -0.82 7.79
N ASP A 129 11.17 -0.08 6.79
CA ASP A 129 11.67 1.30 6.96
C ASP A 129 10.55 2.35 6.91
N TRP A 130 9.51 2.12 6.08
CA TRP A 130 8.36 3.02 5.93
C TRP A 130 7.02 2.28 6.02
N ILE A 131 6.25 2.55 7.05
CA ILE A 131 4.96 1.92 7.33
C ILE A 131 3.82 2.88 6.97
N CYS A 132 3.12 2.59 5.88
CA CYS A 132 1.84 3.22 5.54
C CYS A 132 0.67 2.31 5.92
N VAL A 133 -0.20 2.80 6.80
CA VAL A 133 -1.40 2.08 7.24
C VAL A 133 -2.64 2.75 6.68
N SER A 134 -3.46 1.98 5.97
CA SER A 134 -4.76 2.42 5.48
C SER A 134 -5.90 1.61 6.13
N PRO A 135 -6.47 2.08 7.24
CA PRO A 135 -7.49 1.33 7.98
C PRO A 135 -8.79 1.17 7.16
N LYS A 136 -9.46 0.03 7.37
CA LYS A 136 -10.71 -0.34 6.69
C LYS A 136 -11.81 -0.55 7.73
N MET A 137 -12.97 0.06 7.52
CA MET A 137 -14.13 -0.15 8.39
C MET A 137 -14.56 -1.61 8.37
N GLY A 138 -14.94 -2.13 9.55
CA GLY A 138 -15.30 -3.53 9.73
C GLY A 138 -14.11 -4.48 9.98
N ALA A 139 -12.88 -3.97 10.00
CA ALA A 139 -11.68 -4.71 10.37
C ALA A 139 -11.05 -4.16 11.66
N GLU A 140 -10.44 -5.03 12.45
CA GLU A 140 -9.69 -4.62 13.64
C GLU A 140 -8.33 -4.03 13.24
N LEU A 141 -8.04 -2.81 13.72
CA LEU A 141 -6.76 -2.16 13.49
C LEU A 141 -5.75 -2.58 14.57
N VAL A 142 -4.79 -3.42 14.19
CA VAL A 142 -3.73 -3.92 15.07
C VAL A 142 -2.49 -3.00 15.00
N VAL A 143 -2.19 -2.47 13.82
CA VAL A 143 -1.07 -1.54 13.61
C VAL A 143 -1.50 -0.12 13.98
N ARG A 144 -1.05 0.34 15.15
CA ARG A 144 -1.45 1.62 15.77
C ARG A 144 -0.34 2.66 15.82
N ASN A 145 0.80 2.36 15.21
CA ASN A 145 1.93 3.26 15.02
C ASN A 145 2.58 3.02 13.64
N GLY A 146 3.35 3.99 13.16
CA GLY A 146 4.07 3.92 11.90
C GLY A 146 4.42 5.30 11.36
N ASN A 147 4.86 5.38 10.11
CA ASN A 147 5.27 6.66 9.52
C ASN A 147 4.06 7.44 8.99
N GLU A 148 3.10 6.78 8.35
CA GLU A 148 1.88 7.44 7.89
C GLU A 148 0.61 6.61 8.05
N ILE A 149 -0.47 7.29 8.43
CA ILE A 149 -1.82 6.76 8.35
C ILE A 149 -2.56 7.45 7.22
N LYS A 150 -2.97 6.67 6.21
CA LYS A 150 -3.61 7.15 4.97
C LYS A 150 -5.03 6.60 4.87
N VAL A 151 -5.97 7.39 5.37
CA VAL A 151 -7.37 6.98 5.53
C VAL A 151 -8.16 7.28 4.26
N VAL A 152 -8.68 6.24 3.61
CA VAL A 152 -9.61 6.40 2.48
C VAL A 152 -10.97 6.85 3.02
N ILE A 153 -11.54 7.92 2.45
CA ILE A 153 -12.82 8.49 2.84
C ILE A 153 -13.74 8.74 1.61
N PRO A 154 -15.07 8.67 1.78
CA PRO A 154 -15.79 8.25 2.99
C PRO A 154 -15.94 6.73 3.08
N GLN A 155 -15.85 6.16 4.28
CA GLN A 155 -16.33 4.81 4.58
C GLN A 155 -17.57 4.88 5.50
N ILE A 156 -18.54 3.99 5.31
CA ILE A 156 -19.78 3.99 6.10
C ILE A 156 -19.46 3.70 7.57
N GLY A 157 -19.98 4.52 8.48
CA GLY A 157 -19.77 4.37 9.93
C GLY A 157 -18.36 4.78 10.42
N GLN A 158 -17.55 5.40 9.56
CA GLN A 158 -16.19 5.81 9.90
C GLN A 158 -16.18 7.07 10.78
N ASP A 159 -15.57 6.94 11.96
CA ASP A 159 -15.27 8.06 12.84
C ASP A 159 -13.77 8.41 12.74
N MET A 160 -13.47 9.59 12.19
CA MET A 160 -12.11 10.08 12.01
C MET A 160 -11.38 10.38 13.33
N ALA A 161 -12.12 10.63 14.42
CA ALA A 161 -11.52 10.88 15.73
C ALA A 161 -10.76 9.66 16.26
N THR A 162 -11.15 8.44 15.84
CA THR A 162 -10.51 7.18 16.24
C THR A 162 -9.04 7.08 15.79
N TYR A 163 -8.67 7.76 14.70
CA TYR A 163 -7.33 7.72 14.13
C TYR A 163 -6.42 8.84 14.65
N THR A 164 -7.02 9.94 15.13
CA THR A 164 -6.33 11.23 15.35
C THR A 164 -5.25 11.16 16.45
N ASN A 165 -5.39 10.23 17.39
CA ASN A 165 -4.47 10.04 18.52
C ASN A 165 -3.60 8.76 18.40
N LEU A 166 -3.60 8.11 17.24
CA LEU A 166 -2.68 7.00 16.97
C LEU A 166 -1.27 7.55 16.72
N ASP A 167 -0.22 6.74 16.92
CA ASP A 167 1.17 7.21 16.91
C ASP A 167 1.77 7.17 15.49
N PHE A 168 1.37 8.13 14.65
CA PHE A 168 1.86 8.26 13.27
C PHE A 168 2.51 9.62 13.03
N GLU A 169 3.59 9.66 12.25
CA GLU A 169 4.26 10.91 11.89
C GLU A 169 3.42 11.78 10.94
N HIS A 170 2.61 11.14 10.10
CA HIS A 170 1.77 11.81 9.11
C HIS A 170 0.34 11.26 9.07
N TYR A 171 -0.63 12.18 9.01
CA TYR A 171 -2.05 11.85 8.86
C TYR A 171 -2.52 12.33 7.50
N PHE A 172 -3.02 11.40 6.68
CA PHE A 172 -3.55 11.68 5.36
C PHE A 172 -4.99 11.21 5.23
N VAL A 173 -5.81 11.98 4.55
CA VAL A 173 -7.05 11.49 3.95
C VAL A 173 -6.87 11.33 2.45
N GLN A 174 -7.41 10.25 1.90
CA GLN A 174 -7.43 9.97 0.47
C GLN A 174 -8.88 9.84 0.03
N ALA A 175 -9.25 10.54 -1.04
CA ALA A 175 -10.57 10.40 -1.61
C ALA A 175 -10.75 8.98 -2.18
N MET A 176 -11.83 8.31 -1.77
CA MET A 176 -12.24 7.05 -2.38
C MET A 176 -12.54 7.28 -3.86
N ASP A 177 -11.88 6.51 -4.72
CA ASP A 177 -12.13 6.53 -6.16
C ASP A 177 -13.44 5.82 -6.52
N GLY A 178 -13.85 5.94 -7.78
CA GLY A 178 -15.07 5.33 -8.33
C GLY A 178 -16.10 6.37 -8.76
N PRO A 179 -17.39 5.99 -8.86
CA PRO A 179 -18.43 6.85 -9.45
C PRO A 179 -18.61 8.22 -8.77
N PHE A 180 -18.20 8.34 -7.50
CA PHE A 180 -18.34 9.55 -6.68
C PHE A 180 -17.01 10.25 -6.40
N ARG A 181 -15.95 9.94 -7.16
CA ARG A 181 -14.58 10.45 -6.93
C ARG A 181 -14.53 11.97 -6.73
N ASP A 182 -15.16 12.75 -7.59
CA ASP A 182 -15.08 14.21 -7.54
C ASP A 182 -15.79 14.80 -6.31
N ASP A 183 -16.88 14.17 -5.87
CA ASP A 183 -17.57 14.53 -4.62
C ASP A 183 -16.72 14.15 -3.40
N ASN A 184 -16.12 12.96 -3.42
CA ASN A 184 -15.23 12.48 -2.36
C ASN A 184 -13.98 13.35 -2.24
N LEU A 185 -13.42 13.81 -3.37
CA LEU A 185 -12.28 14.72 -3.39
C LEU A 185 -12.63 16.08 -2.78
N ARG A 186 -13.79 16.65 -3.13
CA ARG A 186 -14.26 17.89 -2.50
C ARG A 186 -14.44 17.72 -0.98
N ARG A 187 -14.99 16.59 -0.53
CA ARG A 187 -15.11 16.27 0.91
C ARG A 187 -13.75 16.16 1.59
N ALA A 188 -12.79 15.48 0.98
CA ALA A 188 -11.45 15.31 1.54
C ALA A 188 -10.71 16.65 1.65
N ILE A 189 -10.82 17.51 0.63
CA ILE A 189 -10.26 18.87 0.65
C ILE A 189 -10.85 19.68 1.81
N GLU A 190 -12.18 19.72 1.93
CA GLU A 190 -12.82 20.49 3.02
C GLU A 190 -12.51 19.90 4.39
N PHE A 191 -12.40 18.57 4.52
CA PHE A 191 -11.98 17.92 5.76
C PHE A 191 -10.59 18.36 6.20
N CYS A 192 -9.58 18.32 5.32
CA CYS A 192 -8.23 18.79 5.65
C CYS A 192 -8.21 20.27 6.06
N LYS A 193 -8.98 21.12 5.36
CA LYS A 193 -9.08 22.55 5.69
C LYS A 193 -9.68 22.80 7.08
N GLN A 194 -10.60 21.95 7.52
CA GLN A 194 -11.23 22.04 8.84
C GLN A 194 -10.39 21.36 9.93
N HIS A 195 -9.56 20.37 9.58
CA HIS A 195 -8.76 19.58 10.50
C HIS A 195 -7.28 19.53 10.04
N PRO A 196 -6.49 20.60 10.27
CA PRO A 196 -5.18 20.78 9.64
C PRO A 196 -4.06 19.82 10.11
N GLN A 197 -4.34 18.94 11.07
CA GLN A 197 -3.48 17.77 11.33
C GLN A 197 -3.45 16.83 10.12
N TRP A 198 -4.54 16.79 9.35
CA TRP A 198 -4.71 15.95 8.17
C TRP A 198 -4.25 16.65 6.90
N LYS A 199 -3.51 15.90 6.09
CA LYS A 199 -3.07 16.29 4.74
C LYS A 199 -3.88 15.53 3.69
N LEU A 200 -3.99 16.09 2.49
CA LEU A 200 -4.62 15.39 1.37
C LEU A 200 -3.60 14.47 0.68
N SER A 201 -3.92 13.18 0.55
CA SER A 201 -3.22 12.25 -0.33
C SER A 201 -4.03 12.12 -1.63
N LEU A 202 -3.41 12.50 -2.74
CA LEU A 202 -3.97 12.27 -4.07
C LEU A 202 -3.46 10.95 -4.63
N GLN A 203 -4.25 10.31 -5.48
CA GLN A 203 -3.80 9.19 -6.32
C GLN A 203 -3.19 9.75 -7.61
N THR A 204 -2.00 10.34 -7.49
CA THR A 204 -1.39 11.12 -8.58
C THR A 204 -1.07 10.28 -9.82
N HIS A 205 -0.76 8.99 -9.63
CA HIS A 205 -0.56 8.03 -10.72
C HIS A 205 -1.76 7.94 -11.68
N LYS A 206 -3.00 8.03 -11.16
CA LYS A 206 -4.22 8.07 -11.99
C LYS A 206 -4.35 9.35 -12.81
N LEU A 207 -3.85 10.47 -12.29
CA LEU A 207 -3.83 11.76 -13.00
C LEU A 207 -2.75 11.78 -14.08
N LEU A 208 -1.58 11.21 -13.76
CA LEU A 208 -0.42 11.14 -14.64
C LEU A 208 -0.51 10.02 -15.67
N GLN A 209 -1.47 9.09 -15.51
CA GLN A 209 -1.66 7.91 -16.36
C GLN A 209 -0.41 7.03 -16.41
N ILE A 210 0.21 6.83 -15.25
CA ILE A 210 1.32 5.90 -15.04
C ILE A 210 0.85 4.73 -14.16
N PRO A 211 1.50 3.56 -14.25
CA PRO A 211 1.26 2.45 -13.34
C PRO A 211 1.45 2.83 -11.87
#